data_AF-A0A7S4SUH8-F1
#
_entry.id   AF-A0A7S4SUH8-F1
#
_cell.length_a   1.000
_cell.length_b   1.000
_cell.length_c   1.000
_cell.angle_alpha   90.00
_cell.angle_beta   90.00
_cell.angle_gamma   90.00
#
_symmetry.space_group_name_H-M   'P 1'
#
loop_
_entity.id
_entity.type
_entity.pdbx_description
1 polymer ?
#
loop_
_entity_poly.entity_id
_entity_poly.type
_entity_poly.pdbx_seq_one_letter_code
_entity_poly.pdbx_strand_id
1 'polypeptide(L)'
;RQSREGSKHGGRRRPRAGEWHRVHATCAVLSAASDALMLTRDGLGAALVFKAGNRLKFKMDVFDVVVVARPGYLARFVNINFTGVCVEEHIYASEREGEKIYRIADSGTKREADDERVIAIKEGPLRAESFQRHAIEGYRADW
;
A
#
# COMPACT_ATOMS: atom_id res chain seq x y z
N ARG A 1 3.69 47.50 -15.75
CA ARG A 1 4.75 46.46 -15.75
C ARG A 1 4.21 45.27 -14.96
N GLN A 2 3.63 44.28 -15.65
CA GLN A 2 3.05 43.08 -15.02
C GLN A 2 4.18 42.17 -14.52
N SER A 3 4.24 41.89 -13.23
CA SER A 3 5.10 40.85 -12.65
C SER A 3 4.32 39.55 -12.56
N ARG A 4 4.61 38.63 -13.51
CA ARG A 4 4.27 37.22 -13.41
C ARG A 4 5.31 36.56 -12.51
N GLU A 5 4.94 36.19 -11.28
CA GLU A 5 5.72 35.21 -10.50
C GLU A 5 5.12 33.83 -10.71
N GLY A 6 5.93 32.96 -11.32
CA GLY A 6 5.57 31.63 -11.75
C GLY A 6 5.26 30.71 -10.57
N SER A 7 4.08 30.12 -10.64
CA SER A 7 3.64 28.99 -9.83
C SER A 7 4.61 27.80 -10.00
N LYS A 8 5.43 27.54 -8.99
CA LYS A 8 6.25 26.32 -8.88
C LYS A 8 5.38 25.14 -8.43
N HIS A 9 4.49 24.68 -9.29
CA HIS A 9 3.88 23.36 -9.13
C HIS A 9 4.68 22.37 -9.99
N GLY A 10 5.74 21.82 -9.38
CA GLY A 10 6.52 20.74 -9.99
C GLY A 10 5.58 19.60 -10.38
N GLY A 11 5.61 19.23 -11.67
CA GLY A 11 4.84 18.11 -12.19
C GLY A 11 5.15 16.86 -11.39
N ARG A 12 4.15 16.34 -10.67
CA ARG A 12 4.28 15.17 -9.82
C ARG A 12 4.45 13.94 -10.71
N ARG A 13 5.70 13.48 -10.84
CA ARG A 13 6.06 12.27 -11.56
C ARG A 13 5.56 11.04 -10.78
N ARG A 14 4.90 10.10 -11.48
CA ARG A 14 4.53 8.80 -10.90
C ARG A 14 5.81 8.01 -10.55
N PRO A 15 5.93 7.43 -9.33
CA PRO A 15 7.07 6.60 -8.98
C PRO A 15 7.10 5.32 -9.83
N ARG A 16 8.29 4.90 -10.26
CA ARG A 16 8.48 3.67 -11.07
C ARG A 16 8.35 2.41 -10.20
N ALA A 17 7.94 1.27 -10.78
CA ALA A 17 7.78 -0.02 -10.09
C ALA A 17 8.89 -0.35 -9.06
N GLY A 18 10.16 -0.12 -9.42
CA GLY A 18 11.33 -0.36 -8.54
C GLY A 18 11.44 0.56 -7.31
N GLU A 19 10.90 1.78 -7.36
CA GLU A 19 10.87 2.71 -6.22
C GLU A 19 9.87 2.24 -5.15
N TRP A 20 8.89 1.41 -5.55
CA TRP A 20 7.89 0.85 -4.66
C TRP A 20 8.37 -0.36 -3.87
N HIS A 21 9.24 -1.20 -4.43
CA HIS A 21 9.74 -2.39 -3.73
C HIS A 21 10.32 -2.01 -2.35
N ARG A 22 11.09 -0.91 -2.25
CA ARG A 22 11.67 -0.46 -0.97
C ARG A 22 10.65 0.02 0.06
N VAL A 23 9.57 0.65 -0.38
CA VAL A 23 8.50 1.11 0.50
C VAL A 23 7.59 -0.05 0.94
N HIS A 24 7.53 -1.14 0.19
CA HIS A 24 6.60 -2.24 0.43
C HIS A 24 7.25 -3.53 0.97
N ALA A 25 8.56 -3.70 0.84
CA ALA A 25 9.32 -4.88 1.28
C ALA A 25 9.05 -5.25 2.74
N THR A 26 8.74 -4.29 3.62
CA THR A 26 8.48 -4.60 5.03
C THR A 26 7.15 -5.34 5.23
N CYS A 27 6.14 -5.20 4.36
CA CYS A 27 4.89 -5.98 4.50
C CYS A 27 5.14 -7.48 4.29
N ALA A 28 6.01 -7.83 3.33
CA ALA A 28 6.46 -9.20 3.13
C ALA A 28 7.19 -9.77 4.37
N VAL A 29 7.91 -8.94 5.13
CA VAL A 29 8.55 -9.36 6.40
C VAL A 29 7.53 -9.72 7.48
N LEU A 30 6.37 -9.04 7.56
CA LEU A 30 5.31 -9.46 8.48
C LEU A 30 4.65 -10.77 8.02
N SER A 31 4.58 -10.97 6.70
CA SER A 31 4.17 -12.23 6.08
C SER A 31 5.06 -13.39 6.52
N ALA A 32 6.38 -13.22 6.43
CA ALA A 32 7.34 -14.24 6.84
C ALA A 32 7.33 -14.47 8.36
N ALA A 33 7.00 -13.44 9.16
CA ALA A 33 6.90 -13.57 10.61
C ALA A 33 5.59 -14.22 11.09
N SER A 34 4.53 -14.29 10.26
CA SER A 34 3.26 -14.91 10.69
C SER A 34 3.42 -16.38 11.02
N ASP A 35 4.27 -17.07 10.24
CA ASP A 35 4.54 -18.51 10.38
C ASP A 35 5.24 -18.82 11.72
N ALA A 36 5.93 -17.83 12.32
CA ALA A 36 6.68 -18.00 13.56
C ALA A 36 5.91 -17.58 14.82
N LEU A 37 4.81 -16.82 14.71
CA LEU A 37 4.18 -16.12 15.83
C LEU A 37 2.85 -16.71 16.32
N MET A 38 2.39 -17.86 15.78
CA MET A 38 1.14 -18.53 16.21
C MET A 38 -0.07 -17.57 16.29
N LEU A 39 -0.14 -16.60 15.38
CA LEU A 39 -1.25 -15.64 15.33
C LEU A 39 -2.54 -16.35 14.90
N THR A 40 -3.69 -15.75 15.18
CA THR A 40 -4.95 -16.13 14.51
C THR A 40 -5.06 -15.37 13.18
N ARG A 41 -5.92 -15.84 12.26
CA ARG A 41 -6.24 -15.11 11.02
C ARG A 41 -6.65 -13.66 11.29
N ASP A 42 -7.52 -13.47 12.29
CA ASP A 42 -7.99 -12.14 12.68
C ASP A 42 -6.87 -11.30 13.30
N GLY A 43 -6.03 -11.90 14.15
CA GLY A 43 -4.87 -11.23 14.73
C GLY A 43 -3.88 -10.75 13.68
N LEU A 44 -3.58 -11.60 12.68
CA LEU A 44 -2.74 -11.23 11.54
C LEU A 44 -3.40 -10.16 10.67
N GLY A 45 -4.70 -10.27 10.42
CA GLY A 45 -5.49 -9.28 9.70
C GLY A 45 -5.45 -7.89 10.36
N ALA A 46 -5.66 -7.84 11.68
CA ALA A 46 -5.60 -6.61 12.47
C ALA A 46 -4.17 -6.02 12.49
N ALA A 47 -3.14 -6.85 12.63
CA ALA A 47 -1.75 -6.41 12.59
C ALA A 47 -1.37 -5.76 11.25
N LEU A 48 -1.84 -6.33 10.13
CA LEU A 48 -1.61 -5.76 8.79
C LEU A 48 -2.28 -4.39 8.63
N VAL A 49 -3.51 -4.21 9.12
CA VAL A 49 -4.21 -2.91 9.09
C VAL A 49 -3.48 -1.89 9.97
N PHE A 50 -3.11 -2.29 11.20
CA PHE A 50 -2.36 -1.42 12.11
C PHE A 50 -1.05 -0.95 11.48
N LYS A 51 -0.28 -1.87 10.90
CA LYS A 51 0.96 -1.53 10.20
C LYS A 51 0.73 -0.60 9.02
N ALA A 52 -0.30 -0.89 8.22
CA ALA A 52 -0.60 -0.10 7.05
C ALA A 52 -0.77 1.39 7.38
N GLY A 53 -1.37 1.73 8.53
CA GLY A 53 -1.51 3.12 8.97
C GLY A 53 -0.35 3.69 9.80
N ASN A 54 0.59 2.88 10.26
CA ASN A 54 1.65 3.29 11.19
C ASN A 54 3.06 3.18 10.59
N ARG A 55 3.22 3.31 9.26
CA ARG A 55 4.50 3.05 8.55
C ARG A 55 5.72 3.78 9.11
N LEU A 56 5.57 5.00 9.64
CA LEU A 56 6.65 5.75 10.30
C LEU A 56 7.29 4.97 11.45
N LYS A 57 6.49 4.21 12.21
CA LYS A 57 6.96 3.39 13.33
C LYS A 57 7.77 2.17 12.87
N PHE A 58 7.64 1.77 11.61
CA PHE A 58 8.25 0.56 11.05
C PHE A 58 9.49 0.84 10.18
N LYS A 59 10.14 2.01 10.35
CA LYS A 59 11.38 2.40 9.66
C LYS A 59 11.30 2.27 8.13
N MET A 60 10.13 2.55 7.56
CA MET A 60 9.98 2.71 6.12
C MET A 60 10.51 4.08 5.70
N ASP A 61 10.99 4.19 4.46
CA ASP A 61 11.60 5.43 3.93
C ASP A 61 10.54 6.49 3.55
N VAL A 62 9.80 6.93 4.55
CA VAL A 62 8.69 7.88 4.46
C VAL A 62 8.81 8.92 5.58
N PHE A 63 8.44 10.18 5.34
CA PHE A 63 8.44 11.23 6.39
C PHE A 63 7.05 11.56 6.91
N ASP A 64 6.01 11.23 6.15
CA ASP A 64 4.65 11.51 6.55
C ASP A 64 3.68 10.47 5.96
N VAL A 65 2.69 10.11 6.78
CA VAL A 65 1.63 9.17 6.43
C VAL A 65 0.31 9.65 7.00
N VAL A 66 -0.66 9.87 6.12
CA VAL A 66 -2.02 10.25 6.49
C VAL A 66 -2.97 9.13 6.08
N VAL A 67 -3.85 8.73 6.98
CA VAL A 67 -4.89 7.73 6.69
C VAL A 67 -6.26 8.36 6.89
N VAL A 68 -7.13 8.19 5.91
CA VAL A 68 -8.50 8.71 5.92
C VAL A 68 -9.44 7.57 5.59
N ALA A 69 -10.41 7.32 6.47
CA ALA A 69 -11.49 6.38 6.16
C ALA A 69 -12.40 6.95 5.07
N ARG A 70 -12.71 6.14 4.06
CA ARG A 70 -13.66 6.45 2.99
C ARG A 70 -14.73 5.37 2.93
N PRO A 71 -15.90 5.64 2.34
CA PRO A 71 -16.88 4.59 2.10
C PRO A 71 -16.26 3.45 1.28
N GLY A 72 -16.14 2.27 1.89
CA GLY A 72 -15.65 1.05 1.25
C GLY A 72 -14.13 0.81 1.30
N TYR A 73 -13.30 1.77 1.73
CA TYR A 73 -11.84 1.60 1.78
C TYR A 73 -11.14 2.60 2.71
N LEU A 74 -9.88 2.33 3.05
CA LEU A 74 -9.00 3.32 3.68
C LEU A 74 -8.12 3.98 2.62
N ALA A 75 -8.18 5.31 2.51
CA ALA A 75 -7.23 6.08 1.71
C ALA A 75 -5.98 6.34 2.54
N ARG A 76 -4.81 5.98 2.01
CA ARG A 76 -3.51 6.24 2.63
C ARG A 76 -2.68 7.13 1.73
N PHE A 77 -2.22 8.24 2.28
CA PHE A 77 -1.26 9.14 1.66
C PHE A 77 0.12 8.87 2.23
N VAL A 78 1.10 8.60 1.37
CA VAL A 78 2.47 8.29 1.78
C VAL A 78 3.42 9.28 1.12
N ASN A 79 4.15 10.04 1.94
CA ASN A 79 5.18 10.94 1.47
C ASN A 79 6.55 10.27 1.59
N ILE A 80 7.16 9.96 0.45
CA ILE A 80 8.40 9.17 0.35
C ILE A 80 9.62 10.10 0.46
N ASN A 81 10.57 9.79 1.34
CA ASN A 81 11.74 10.66 1.61
C ASN A 81 12.60 10.87 0.37
N PHE A 82 13.03 9.77 -0.27
CA PHE A 82 14.01 9.83 -1.36
C PHE A 82 13.49 10.55 -2.62
N THR A 83 12.18 10.49 -2.87
CA THR A 83 11.58 11.07 -4.09
C THR A 83 10.83 12.37 -3.83
N GLY A 84 10.45 12.65 -2.58
CA GLY A 84 9.53 13.74 -2.23
C GLY A 84 8.10 13.57 -2.78
N VAL A 85 7.78 12.40 -3.34
CA VAL A 85 6.48 12.15 -3.97
C VAL A 85 5.45 11.76 -2.91
N CYS A 86 4.27 12.37 -3.02
CA CYS A 86 3.08 11.93 -2.32
C CYS A 86 2.32 10.90 -3.16
N VAL A 87 2.13 9.73 -2.59
CA VAL A 87 1.37 8.63 -3.15
C VAL A 87 0.02 8.54 -2.45
N GLU A 88 -1.03 8.25 -3.19
CA GLU A 88 -2.32 7.83 -2.65
C GLU A 88 -2.55 6.34 -2.94
N GLU A 89 -2.90 5.58 -1.91
CA GLU A 89 -3.29 4.19 -2.00
C GLU A 89 -4.68 4.00 -1.42
N HIS A 90 -5.51 3.24 -2.12
CA HIS A 90 -6.77 2.73 -1.60
C HIS A 90 -6.57 1.32 -1.07
N ILE A 91 -6.94 1.12 0.19
CA ILE A 91 -6.73 -0.13 0.91
C ILE A 91 -8.09 -0.76 1.19
N TYR A 92 -8.30 -1.93 0.60
CA TYR A 92 -9.50 -2.73 0.78
C TYR A 92 -9.20 -3.92 1.70
N ALA A 93 -10.19 -4.27 2.50
CA ALA A 93 -10.18 -5.47 3.32
C ALA A 93 -11.30 -6.39 2.85
N SER A 94 -10.94 -7.53 2.26
CA SER A 94 -11.88 -8.61 2.01
C SER A 94 -11.76 -9.61 3.15
N GLU A 95 -12.62 -9.47 4.17
CA GLU A 95 -12.58 -10.34 5.34
C GLU A 95 -12.89 -11.79 4.97
N ARG A 96 -13.87 -12.01 4.08
CA ARG A 96 -14.26 -13.33 3.59
C ARG A 96 -13.10 -14.06 2.90
N GLU A 97 -12.41 -13.37 1.99
CA GLU A 97 -11.30 -13.96 1.23
C GLU A 97 -9.97 -13.95 2.00
N GLY A 98 -9.92 -13.23 3.14
CA GLY A 98 -8.70 -13.05 3.91
C GLY A 98 -7.67 -12.15 3.21
N GLU A 99 -8.12 -11.27 2.32
CA GLU A 99 -7.23 -10.44 1.50
C GLU A 99 -7.19 -8.98 1.97
N LYS A 100 -5.99 -8.41 1.98
CA LYS A 100 -5.77 -6.96 2.00
C LYS A 100 -5.26 -6.54 0.64
N ILE A 101 -5.98 -5.64 -0.02
CA ILE A 101 -5.74 -5.23 -1.39
C ILE A 101 -5.33 -3.75 -1.39
N TYR A 102 -4.25 -3.43 -2.07
CA TYR A 102 -3.70 -2.09 -2.18
C TYR A 102 -3.70 -1.68 -3.65
N ARG A 103 -4.41 -0.60 -3.96
CA ARG A 103 -4.45 0.00 -5.30
C ARG A 103 -3.87 1.39 -5.25
N ILE A 104 -2.98 1.72 -6.18
CA ILE A 104 -2.45 3.07 -6.30
C ILE A 104 -3.49 3.93 -7.01
N ALA A 105 -3.84 5.06 -6.42
CA ALA A 105 -4.72 6.03 -7.04
C ALA A 105 -3.90 7.14 -7.70
N ASP A 106 -4.29 7.51 -8.91
CA ASP A 106 -3.69 8.67 -9.58
C ASP A 106 -4.06 9.97 -8.85
N SER A 107 -3.04 10.78 -8.54
CA SER A 107 -3.23 11.96 -7.69
C SER A 107 -4.19 13.01 -8.25
N GLY A 108 -4.34 13.10 -9.59
CA GLY A 108 -5.18 14.07 -10.26
C GLY A 108 -6.58 13.55 -10.56
N THR A 109 -6.67 12.34 -11.12
CA THR A 109 -7.95 11.74 -11.56
C THR A 109 -8.63 10.91 -10.47
N LYS A 110 -7.91 10.54 -9.41
CA LYS A 110 -8.35 9.60 -8.34
C LYS A 110 -8.72 8.21 -8.85
N ARG A 111 -8.42 7.92 -10.12
CA ARG A 111 -8.63 6.59 -10.70
C ARG A 111 -7.56 5.64 -10.18
N GLU A 112 -7.98 4.44 -9.81
CA GLU A 112 -7.10 3.35 -9.41
C GLU A 112 -6.34 2.78 -10.62
N ALA A 113 -5.11 2.35 -10.37
CA ALA A 113 -4.39 1.51 -11.32
C ALA A 113 -5.11 0.16 -11.50
N ASP A 114 -4.99 -0.40 -12.70
CA ASP A 114 -5.61 -1.69 -13.01
C ASP A 114 -4.86 -2.86 -12.33
N ASP A 115 -3.60 -2.65 -11.92
CA ASP A 115 -2.85 -3.57 -11.08
C ASP A 115 -3.06 -3.30 -9.57
N GLU A 116 -3.21 -4.37 -8.81
CA GLU A 116 -3.35 -4.34 -7.36
C GLU A 116 -2.32 -5.23 -6.65
N ARG A 117 -1.87 -4.80 -5.47
CA ARG A 117 -1.03 -5.61 -4.59
C ARG A 117 -1.90 -6.27 -3.55
N VAL A 118 -1.66 -7.54 -3.29
CA VAL A 118 -2.50 -8.35 -2.41
C VAL A 118 -1.65 -9.02 -1.35
N ILE A 119 -2.10 -8.93 -0.11
CA ILE A 119 -1.65 -9.81 0.98
C ILE A 119 -2.82 -10.73 1.30
N ALA A 120 -2.70 -12.01 0.97
CA ALA A 120 -3.72 -13.01 1.24
C ALA A 120 -3.33 -13.84 2.46
N ILE A 121 -4.20 -13.88 3.47
CA ILE A 121 -4.06 -14.74 4.64
C ILE A 121 -4.72 -16.07 4.33
N LYS A 122 -3.95 -17.15 4.37
CA LYS A 122 -4.42 -18.52 4.13
C LYS A 122 -4.37 -19.32 5.42
N GLU A 123 -5.37 -20.16 5.63
CA GLU A 123 -5.44 -21.08 6.77
C GLU A 123 -5.05 -22.50 6.34
N GLY A 124 -4.55 -23.30 7.28
CA GLY A 124 -4.14 -24.69 7.05
C GLY A 124 -2.95 -24.89 6.11
N PRO A 125 -1.71 -24.52 6.47
CA PRO A 125 -1.24 -23.80 7.66
C PRO A 125 -1.48 -22.28 7.55
N LEU A 126 -1.51 -21.59 8.70
CA LEU A 126 -1.63 -20.13 8.71
C LEU A 126 -0.37 -19.52 8.09
N ARG A 127 -0.57 -18.77 7.00
CA ARG A 127 0.49 -18.05 6.30
C ARG A 127 -0.09 -16.82 5.62
N ALA A 128 0.76 -15.82 5.37
CA ALA A 128 0.42 -14.73 4.48
C ALA A 128 1.23 -14.82 3.19
N GLU A 129 0.53 -14.72 2.06
CA GLU A 129 1.10 -14.70 0.72
C GLU A 129 1.00 -13.30 0.14
N SER A 130 2.02 -12.88 -0.60
CA SER A 130 2.16 -11.50 -1.03
C SER A 130 2.45 -11.47 -2.52
N PHE A 131 1.54 -10.93 -3.32
CA PHE A 131 1.63 -10.96 -4.80
C PHE A 131 0.98 -9.72 -5.42
N GLN A 132 1.36 -9.41 -6.66
CA GLN A 132 0.66 -8.44 -7.50
C GLN A 132 -0.29 -9.17 -8.44
N ARG A 133 -1.47 -8.62 -8.72
CA ARG A 133 -2.35 -9.11 -9.79
C ARG A 133 -3.02 -7.98 -10.56
N HIS A 134 -3.40 -8.25 -11.81
CA HIS A 134 -4.33 -7.38 -12.53
C HIS A 134 -5.73 -7.55 -11.93
N ALA A 135 -6.40 -6.45 -11.56
CA ALA A 135 -7.64 -6.46 -10.79
C ALA A 135 -8.81 -7.15 -11.52
N ILE A 136 -8.79 -7.16 -12.86
CA ILE A 136 -9.83 -7.77 -13.70
C ILE A 136 -9.41 -9.16 -14.17
N GLU A 137 -8.18 -9.30 -14.65
CA GLU A 137 -7.72 -10.53 -15.33
C GLU A 137 -7.13 -11.56 -14.37
N GLY A 138 -6.73 -11.14 -13.17
CA GLY A 138 -6.26 -12.02 -12.10
C GLY A 138 -4.87 -12.62 -12.31
N TYR A 139 -4.16 -12.29 -13.40
CA TYR A 139 -2.77 -12.72 -13.63
C TYR A 139 -1.89 -12.29 -12.46
N ARG A 140 -1.12 -13.23 -11.89
CA ARG A 140 -0.27 -12.98 -10.72
C ARG A 140 1.19 -12.82 -11.12
N ALA A 141 1.85 -11.84 -10.52
CA ALA A 141 3.28 -11.67 -10.56
C ALA A 141 3.83 -11.60 -9.14
N ASP A 142 5.08 -12.04 -8.96
CA ASP A 142 5.78 -11.88 -7.70
C ASP A 142 5.89 -10.39 -7.34
N TRP A 143 5.63 -10.10 -6.07
CA TRP A 143 5.64 -8.76 -5.52
C TRP A 143 7.00 -8.36 -4.95
#